data_AF-A0A7W2IKJ0-F1
#
_entry.id   AF-A0A7W2IKJ0-F1
#
_cell.length_a   1.000
_cell.length_b   1.000
_cell.length_c   1.000
_cell.angle_alpha   90.00
_cell.angle_beta   90.00
_cell.angle_gamma   90.00
#
_symmetry.space_group_name_H-M   'P 1'
#
loop_
_entity.id
_entity.type
_entity.pdbx_description
1 polymer ?
#
loop_
_entity_poly.entity_id
_entity_poly.type
_entity_poly.pdbx_seq_one_letter_code
_entity_poly.pdbx_strand_id
1 'polypeptide(L)'
;MKLSIASKFNLVFVTIFAVGFVAAGFIADSLLKQSAREETLQNARLLLEAAKSVRGYTAKQIQPLLANQMKYEFHPQSVPSYSAVENLNVILKAYPDFSYKEATLNPTNLRDKATDWEVDIVQKLRKSPDLTEYSGERETATGRSLYIARPLQIKDGACLACHSTAANAPKTMVDIYGPNNGFAWQLNEIVGAQVISVPMAVPLQRAHAIFRTFMLSLLGVFVVVLIALNVMVHLLVTRRITHLAQVADQVSMGKFDAEEFQVKGGDELSALAQSFTRMRTSLASALKMLDE
;
A
#
# COMPACT_ATOMS: atom_id res chain seq x y z
N MET A 1 6.26 -36.53 29.36
CA MET A 1 6.97 -36.97 28.13
C MET A 1 8.27 -36.19 27.99
N LYS A 2 9.43 -36.85 27.94
CA LYS A 2 10.71 -36.17 27.65
C LYS A 2 10.78 -35.88 26.15
N LEU A 3 10.77 -34.61 25.74
CA LEU A 3 10.97 -34.26 24.33
C LEU A 3 12.37 -34.66 23.87
N SER A 4 12.45 -35.28 22.68
CA SER A 4 13.73 -35.51 22.01
C SER A 4 14.45 -34.19 21.74
N ILE A 5 15.78 -34.22 21.62
CA ILE A 5 16.58 -33.04 21.29
C ILE A 5 16.09 -32.40 19.99
N ALA A 6 15.79 -33.21 18.96
CA ALA A 6 15.23 -32.73 17.69
C ALA A 6 13.89 -31.99 17.87
N SER A 7 13.01 -32.50 18.74
CA SER A 7 11.73 -31.85 19.03
C SER A 7 11.90 -30.49 19.71
N LYS A 8 12.91 -30.34 20.58
CA LYS A 8 13.23 -29.05 21.21
C LYS A 8 13.76 -28.04 20.18
N PHE A 9 14.67 -28.46 19.29
CA PHE A 9 15.16 -27.62 18.20
C PHE A 9 14.03 -27.17 17.28
N ASN A 10 13.16 -28.10 16.87
CA ASN A 10 12.02 -27.76 16.01
C ASN A 10 11.06 -26.78 16.67
N LEU A 11 10.81 -26.91 17.96
CA LEU A 11 9.97 -25.95 18.69
C LEU A 11 10.57 -24.53 18.63
N VAL A 12 11.89 -24.41 18.80
CA VAL A 12 12.59 -23.12 18.69
C VAL A 12 12.52 -22.57 17.25
N PHE A 13 12.84 -23.39 16.24
CA PHE A 13 12.81 -22.95 14.84
C PHE A 13 11.43 -22.51 14.39
N VAL A 14 10.39 -23.31 14.70
CA VAL A 14 9.00 -22.98 14.37
C VAL A 14 8.58 -21.70 15.07
N THR A 15 8.97 -21.50 16.33
CA THR A 15 8.65 -20.26 17.07
C THR A 15 9.28 -19.04 16.42
N ILE A 16 10.58 -19.10 16.10
CA ILE A 16 11.31 -18.00 15.45
C ILE A 16 10.71 -17.70 14.07
N PHE A 17 10.44 -18.74 13.27
CA PHE A 17 9.84 -18.57 11.95
C PHE A 17 8.41 -18.03 12.02
N ALA A 18 7.61 -18.47 12.99
CA ALA A 18 6.26 -17.93 13.18
C ALA A 18 6.30 -16.44 13.53
N VAL A 19 7.19 -16.03 14.45
CA VAL A 19 7.37 -14.60 14.79
C VAL A 19 7.83 -13.80 13.57
N GLY A 20 8.83 -14.30 12.84
CA GLY A 20 9.31 -13.65 11.62
C GLY A 20 8.25 -13.55 10.52
N PHE A 21 7.45 -14.60 10.33
CA PHE A 21 6.37 -14.65 9.34
C PHE A 21 5.28 -13.61 9.66
N VAL A 22 4.87 -13.54 10.92
CA VAL A 22 3.85 -12.59 11.38
C VAL A 22 4.37 -11.16 11.24
N ALA A 23 5.60 -10.88 11.68
CA ALA A 23 6.21 -9.55 11.56
C ALA A 23 6.33 -9.11 10.09
N ALA A 24 6.82 -10.00 9.21
CA ALA A 24 6.91 -9.74 7.78
C ALA A 24 5.52 -9.50 7.16
N GLY A 25 4.50 -10.26 7.59
CA GLY A 25 3.12 -10.07 7.17
C GLY A 25 2.57 -8.69 7.52
N PHE A 26 2.75 -8.24 8.76
CA PHE A 26 2.30 -6.89 9.18
C PHE A 26 3.01 -5.77 8.40
N ILE A 27 4.33 -5.90 8.19
CA ILE A 27 5.10 -4.89 7.45
C ILE A 27 4.68 -4.88 5.97
N ALA A 28 4.57 -6.05 5.34
CA ALA A 28 4.19 -6.15 3.93
C ALA A 28 2.76 -5.64 3.68
N ASP A 29 1.80 -5.98 4.54
CA ASP A 29 0.40 -5.52 4.40
C ASP A 29 0.30 -3.99 4.48
N SER A 30 0.96 -3.38 5.47
CA SER A 30 0.95 -1.92 5.64
C SER A 30 1.63 -1.20 4.47
N LEU A 31 2.79 -1.70 4.03
CA LEU A 31 3.54 -1.13 2.90
C LEU A 31 2.75 -1.25 1.58
N LEU A 32 2.12 -2.39 1.32
CA LEU A 32 1.35 -2.61 0.09
C LEU A 32 0.08 -1.75 0.05
N LYS A 33 -0.62 -1.58 1.19
CA LYS A 33 -1.78 -0.69 1.28
C LYS A 33 -1.40 0.78 1.11
N GLN A 34 -0.30 1.20 1.74
CA GLN A 34 0.22 2.57 1.58
C GLN A 34 0.63 2.83 0.13
N SER A 35 1.34 1.89 -0.50
CA SER A 35 1.74 2.00 -1.91
C SER A 35 0.53 2.08 -2.84
N ALA A 36 -0.50 1.25 -2.63
CA ALA A 36 -1.75 1.33 -3.40
C ALA A 36 -2.44 2.69 -3.26
N ARG A 37 -2.44 3.27 -2.06
CA ARG A 37 -2.99 4.60 -1.78
C ARG A 37 -2.18 5.70 -2.49
N GLU A 38 -0.86 5.66 -2.40
CA GLU A 38 0.04 6.64 -3.02
C GLU A 38 -0.04 6.60 -4.55
N GLU A 39 -0.06 5.40 -5.15
CA GLU A 39 -0.24 5.23 -6.59
C GLU A 39 -1.59 5.81 -7.06
N THR A 40 -2.66 5.54 -6.30
CA THR A 40 -3.99 6.08 -6.59
C THR A 40 -4.02 7.60 -6.51
N LEU A 41 -3.40 8.19 -5.49
CA LEU A 41 -3.24 9.64 -5.36
C LEU A 41 -2.46 10.23 -6.54
N GLN A 42 -1.38 9.58 -6.97
CA GLN A 42 -0.57 10.04 -8.08
C GLN A 42 -1.37 10.05 -9.40
N ASN A 43 -2.15 9.01 -9.66
CA ASN A 43 -3.04 8.93 -10.82
C ASN A 43 -4.12 10.02 -10.77
N ALA A 44 -4.71 10.27 -9.59
CA ALA A 44 -5.70 11.31 -9.41
C ALA A 44 -5.10 12.72 -9.61
N ARG A 45 -3.86 12.97 -9.13
CA ARG A 45 -3.13 14.22 -9.40
C ARG A 45 -2.88 14.43 -10.88
N LEU A 46 -2.53 13.38 -11.62
CA LEU A 46 -2.30 13.47 -13.06
C LEU A 46 -3.59 13.89 -13.80
N LEU A 47 -4.74 13.34 -13.41
CA LEU A 47 -6.04 13.75 -13.97
C LEU A 47 -6.37 15.22 -13.62
N LEU A 48 -6.07 15.68 -12.41
CA LEU A 48 -6.23 17.09 -12.03
C LEU A 48 -5.33 18.01 -12.87
N GLU A 49 -4.06 17.63 -13.09
CA GLU A 49 -3.16 18.39 -13.96
C GLU A 49 -3.63 18.38 -15.43
N ALA A 50 -4.21 17.27 -15.91
CA ALA A 50 -4.82 17.22 -17.24
C ALA A 50 -5.99 18.19 -17.35
N ALA A 51 -6.92 18.21 -16.38
CA ALA A 51 -8.00 19.19 -16.32
C ALA A 51 -7.45 20.63 -16.31
N LYS A 52 -6.45 20.91 -15.48
CA LYS A 52 -5.80 22.23 -15.40
C LYS A 52 -5.13 22.63 -16.72
N SER A 53 -4.52 21.68 -17.42
CA SER A 53 -3.94 21.89 -18.75
C SER A 53 -5.02 22.30 -19.75
N VAL A 54 -6.15 21.60 -19.78
CA VAL A 54 -7.30 21.94 -20.64
C VAL A 54 -7.86 23.33 -20.30
N ARG A 55 -7.98 23.66 -19.00
CA ARG A 55 -8.37 25.02 -18.57
C ARG A 55 -7.41 26.07 -19.10
N GLY A 56 -6.11 25.85 -18.92
CA GLY A 56 -5.06 26.77 -19.36
C GLY A 56 -5.05 26.96 -20.88
N TYR A 57 -5.20 25.87 -21.65
CA TYR A 57 -5.32 25.92 -23.10
C TYR A 57 -6.56 26.70 -23.54
N THR A 58 -7.71 26.41 -22.92
CA THR A 58 -8.98 27.06 -23.26
C THR A 58 -8.90 28.57 -23.00
N ALA A 59 -8.40 28.99 -21.82
CA ALA A 59 -8.27 30.39 -21.46
C ALA A 59 -7.27 31.14 -22.36
N LYS A 60 -6.10 30.55 -22.63
CA LYS A 60 -5.01 31.24 -23.32
C LYS A 60 -5.11 31.21 -24.84
N GLN A 61 -5.70 30.17 -25.42
CA GLN A 61 -5.70 29.96 -26.87
C GLN A 61 -7.10 29.99 -27.48
N ILE A 62 -8.12 29.41 -26.83
CA ILE A 62 -9.46 29.31 -27.41
C ILE A 62 -10.28 30.57 -27.15
N GLN A 63 -10.32 31.05 -25.91
CA GLN A 63 -11.13 32.20 -25.52
C GLN A 63 -10.86 33.46 -26.38
N PRO A 64 -9.61 33.83 -26.70
CA PRO A 64 -9.34 35.01 -27.54
C PRO A 64 -9.91 34.87 -28.97
N LEU A 65 -9.92 33.66 -29.53
CA LEU A 65 -10.40 33.38 -30.88
C LEU A 65 -11.93 33.45 -31.00
N LEU A 66 -12.63 33.29 -29.88
CA LEU A 66 -14.10 33.31 -29.82
C LEU A 66 -14.66 34.63 -29.25
N ALA A 67 -13.81 35.56 -28.83
CA ALA A 67 -14.22 36.76 -28.11
C ALA A 67 -15.27 37.62 -28.85
N ASN A 68 -15.23 37.66 -30.19
CA ASN A 68 -16.23 38.38 -30.98
C ASN A 68 -17.54 37.61 -31.13
N GLN A 69 -17.46 36.29 -31.37
CA GLN A 69 -18.62 35.41 -31.50
C GLN A 69 -19.43 35.38 -30.20
N MET A 70 -18.75 35.40 -29.04
CA MET A 70 -19.35 35.42 -27.70
C MET A 70 -20.27 36.62 -27.44
N LYS A 71 -20.13 37.72 -28.21
CA LYS A 71 -21.02 38.88 -28.13
C LYS A 71 -22.42 38.61 -28.68
N TYR A 72 -22.53 37.65 -29.60
CA TYR A 72 -23.78 37.32 -30.29
C TYR A 72 -24.37 35.99 -29.81
N GLU A 73 -23.51 35.00 -29.52
CA GLU A 73 -23.93 33.68 -29.03
C GLU A 73 -22.96 33.18 -27.96
N PHE A 74 -23.49 32.66 -26.84
CA PHE A 74 -22.64 32.10 -25.80
C PHE A 74 -22.23 30.68 -26.16
N HIS A 75 -20.93 30.46 -26.33
CA HIS A 75 -20.34 29.14 -26.54
C HIS A 75 -19.66 28.66 -25.25
N PRO A 76 -20.25 27.67 -24.53
CA PRO A 76 -19.66 27.13 -23.29
C PRO A 76 -18.25 26.58 -23.48
N GLN A 77 -17.88 26.13 -24.68
CA GLN A 77 -16.55 25.62 -25.05
C GLN A 77 -15.43 26.67 -24.89
N SER A 78 -15.77 27.95 -24.82
CA SER A 78 -14.82 29.03 -24.51
C SER A 78 -14.51 29.15 -23.02
N VAL A 79 -15.30 28.49 -22.15
CA VAL A 79 -15.17 28.55 -20.70
C VAL A 79 -14.21 27.46 -20.21
N PRO A 80 -13.11 27.81 -19.51
CA PRO A 80 -12.10 26.85 -19.07
C PRO A 80 -12.66 25.67 -18.25
N SER A 81 -13.60 25.92 -17.34
CA SER A 81 -14.22 24.88 -16.51
C SER A 81 -15.05 23.92 -17.35
N TYR A 82 -15.86 24.43 -18.27
CA TYR A 82 -16.69 23.62 -19.15
C TYR A 82 -15.82 22.67 -19.98
N SER A 83 -14.79 23.20 -20.65
CA SER A 83 -13.89 22.39 -21.48
C SER A 83 -13.14 21.33 -20.69
N ALA A 84 -12.71 21.64 -19.47
CA ALA A 84 -12.04 20.65 -18.62
C ALA A 84 -12.98 19.53 -18.16
N VAL A 85 -14.20 19.88 -17.75
CA VAL A 85 -15.23 18.90 -17.35
C VAL A 85 -15.62 18.03 -18.55
N GLU A 86 -15.95 18.62 -19.70
CA GLU A 86 -16.35 17.85 -20.88
C GLU A 86 -15.21 16.97 -21.42
N ASN A 87 -13.97 17.47 -21.41
CA ASN A 87 -12.82 16.69 -21.85
C ASN A 87 -12.57 15.48 -20.92
N LEU A 88 -12.57 15.70 -19.60
CA LEU A 88 -12.42 14.60 -18.66
C LEU A 88 -13.60 13.63 -18.71
N ASN A 89 -14.83 14.10 -18.94
CA ASN A 89 -15.99 13.23 -19.12
C ASN A 89 -15.81 12.22 -20.26
N VAL A 90 -15.03 12.54 -21.31
CA VAL A 90 -14.68 11.57 -22.35
C VAL A 90 -13.82 10.44 -21.79
N ILE A 91 -12.84 10.76 -20.94
CA ILE A 91 -11.99 9.76 -20.26
C ILE A 91 -12.83 8.93 -19.29
N LEU A 92 -13.70 9.58 -18.51
CA LEU A 92 -14.52 8.94 -17.47
C LEU A 92 -15.55 7.96 -18.04
N LYS A 93 -15.91 8.03 -19.34
CA LYS A 93 -16.70 6.97 -19.98
C LYS A 93 -16.01 5.60 -19.96
N ALA A 94 -14.68 5.57 -20.05
CA ALA A 94 -13.90 4.34 -19.93
C ALA A 94 -13.66 3.93 -18.47
N TYR A 95 -13.89 4.84 -17.52
CA TYR A 95 -13.64 4.66 -16.09
C TYR A 95 -14.85 5.15 -15.27
N PRO A 96 -15.99 4.43 -15.31
CA PRO A 96 -17.28 4.92 -14.79
C PRO A 96 -17.31 5.14 -13.27
N ASP A 97 -16.42 4.50 -12.53
CA ASP A 97 -16.29 4.65 -11.07
C ASP A 97 -15.43 5.85 -10.67
N PHE A 98 -14.78 6.51 -11.63
CA PHE A 98 -14.04 7.74 -11.41
C PHE A 98 -14.98 8.92 -11.59
N SER A 99 -14.75 10.00 -10.85
CA SER A 99 -15.48 11.24 -11.03
C SER A 99 -14.55 12.45 -10.97
N TYR A 100 -14.90 13.47 -11.75
CA TYR A 100 -14.32 14.80 -11.67
C TYR A 100 -15.44 15.83 -11.57
N LYS A 101 -15.28 16.78 -10.68
CA LYS A 101 -16.22 17.90 -10.52
C LYS A 101 -15.49 19.15 -10.05
N GLU A 102 -15.87 20.29 -10.60
CA GLU A 102 -15.49 21.60 -10.05
C GLU A 102 -16.55 22.05 -9.04
N ALA A 103 -16.57 21.38 -7.88
CA ALA A 103 -17.56 21.57 -6.83
C ALA A 103 -17.50 22.99 -6.26
N THR A 104 -18.47 23.82 -6.63
CA THR A 104 -18.50 25.26 -6.35
C THR A 104 -19.69 25.59 -5.46
N LEU A 105 -19.52 26.50 -4.51
CA LEU A 105 -20.59 26.87 -3.57
C LEU A 105 -21.73 27.62 -4.26
N ASN A 106 -21.37 28.52 -5.18
CA ASN A 106 -22.30 29.29 -6.02
C ASN A 106 -21.86 29.18 -7.50
N PRO A 107 -22.16 28.06 -8.20
CA PRO A 107 -21.77 27.87 -9.59
C PRO A 107 -22.71 28.59 -10.56
N THR A 108 -22.23 28.91 -11.76
CA THR A 108 -23.12 29.29 -12.87
C THR A 108 -23.98 28.11 -13.32
N ASN A 109 -23.38 26.93 -13.51
CA ASN A 109 -24.10 25.72 -13.90
C ASN A 109 -24.39 24.85 -12.67
N LEU A 110 -25.65 24.55 -12.41
CA LEU A 110 -26.06 23.79 -11.22
C LEU A 110 -25.48 22.37 -11.15
N ARG A 111 -25.00 21.80 -12.26
CA ARG A 111 -24.26 20.53 -12.25
C ARG A 111 -23.01 20.59 -11.36
N ASP A 112 -22.43 21.77 -11.22
CA ASP A 112 -21.19 22.02 -10.49
C ASP A 112 -21.44 22.40 -9.02
N LYS A 113 -22.72 22.44 -8.58
CA LYS A 113 -23.06 22.82 -7.21
C LYS A 113 -22.51 21.80 -6.23
N ALA A 114 -21.71 22.29 -5.27
CA ALA A 114 -21.15 21.45 -4.24
C ALA A 114 -22.25 20.74 -3.44
N THR A 115 -22.09 19.43 -3.28
CA THR A 115 -22.87 18.60 -2.36
C THR A 115 -22.33 18.76 -0.94
N ASP A 116 -23.06 18.31 0.08
CA ASP A 116 -22.74 18.59 1.49
C ASP A 116 -21.29 18.25 1.88
N TRP A 117 -20.80 17.07 1.50
CA TRP A 117 -19.40 16.66 1.78
C TRP A 117 -18.36 17.46 0.97
N GLU A 118 -18.73 17.95 -0.22
CA GLU A 118 -17.87 18.83 -1.03
C GLU A 118 -17.83 20.23 -0.43
N VAL A 119 -18.94 20.70 0.16
CA VAL A 119 -18.99 21.97 0.90
C VAL A 119 -17.98 21.92 2.05
N ASP A 120 -17.91 20.83 2.81
CA ASP A 120 -16.92 20.67 3.90
C ASP A 120 -15.48 20.79 3.39
N ILE A 121 -15.18 20.19 2.23
CA ILE A 121 -13.88 20.30 1.57
C ILE A 121 -13.58 21.75 1.18
N VAL A 122 -14.54 22.43 0.55
CA VAL A 122 -14.37 23.84 0.14
C VAL A 122 -14.16 24.73 1.37
N GLN A 123 -14.90 24.51 2.45
CA GLN A 123 -14.74 25.27 3.69
C GLN A 123 -13.39 25.02 4.35
N LYS A 124 -12.88 23.77 4.31
CA LYS A 124 -11.54 23.45 4.80
C LYS A 124 -10.46 24.18 4.01
N LEU A 125 -10.56 24.19 2.68
CA LEU A 125 -9.64 24.91 1.80
C LEU A 125 -9.73 26.44 2.02
N ARG A 126 -10.93 27.00 2.23
CA ARG A 126 -11.13 28.42 2.57
C ARG A 126 -10.46 28.82 3.90
N LYS A 127 -10.55 27.95 4.91
CA LYS A 127 -9.97 28.20 6.24
C LYS A 127 -8.44 28.04 6.27
N SER A 128 -7.84 27.44 5.26
CA SER A 128 -6.41 27.17 5.20
C SER A 128 -5.83 27.60 3.85
N PRO A 129 -5.52 28.91 3.67
CA PRO A 129 -5.07 29.46 2.39
C PRO A 129 -3.80 28.80 1.83
N ASP A 130 -2.94 28.28 2.70
CA ASP A 130 -1.69 27.59 2.31
C ASP A 130 -1.94 26.13 1.86
N LEU A 131 -3.15 25.59 2.05
CA LEU A 131 -3.49 24.22 1.69
C LEU A 131 -3.78 24.13 0.19
N THR A 132 -2.78 23.72 -0.57
CA THR A 132 -2.86 23.59 -2.04
C THR A 132 -3.55 22.31 -2.49
N GLU A 133 -3.66 21.31 -1.62
CA GLU A 133 -4.25 20.01 -1.90
C GLU A 133 -4.79 19.39 -0.61
N TYR A 134 -5.98 18.80 -0.69
CA TYR A 134 -6.57 18.01 0.38
C TYR A 134 -6.98 16.65 -0.17
N SER A 135 -6.70 15.57 0.56
CA SER A 135 -7.11 14.22 0.18
C SER A 135 -7.70 13.47 1.35
N GLY A 136 -8.54 12.49 1.03
CA GLY A 136 -9.19 11.63 2.01
C GLY A 136 -9.80 10.40 1.36
N GLU A 137 -10.42 9.58 2.18
CA GLU A 137 -11.14 8.39 1.75
C GLU A 137 -12.57 8.47 2.24
N ARG A 138 -13.49 7.92 1.47
CA ARG A 138 -14.91 7.85 1.81
C ARG A 138 -15.50 6.54 1.29
N GLU A 139 -16.52 6.06 1.98
CA GLU A 139 -17.37 5.01 1.43
C GLU A 139 -18.36 5.63 0.42
N THR A 140 -18.52 4.98 -0.71
CA THR A 140 -19.49 5.32 -1.77
C THR A 140 -20.36 4.11 -2.09
N ALA A 141 -21.37 4.27 -2.94
CA ALA A 141 -22.19 3.15 -3.39
C ALA A 141 -21.39 2.06 -4.14
N THR A 142 -20.24 2.42 -4.71
CA THR A 142 -19.34 1.51 -5.45
C THR A 142 -18.16 1.02 -4.60
N GLY A 143 -18.17 1.33 -3.30
CA GLY A 143 -17.15 0.93 -2.32
C GLY A 143 -16.26 2.08 -1.87
N ARG A 144 -15.09 1.76 -1.32
CA ARG A 144 -14.15 2.78 -0.84
C ARG A 144 -13.58 3.58 -2.00
N SER A 145 -13.71 4.89 -1.94
CA SER A 145 -13.12 5.82 -2.89
C SER A 145 -12.16 6.77 -2.18
N LEU A 146 -11.01 6.97 -2.81
CA LEU A 146 -10.07 8.01 -2.45
C LEU A 146 -10.40 9.26 -3.26
N TYR A 147 -10.47 10.40 -2.59
CA TYR A 147 -10.65 11.69 -3.24
C TYR A 147 -9.44 12.60 -3.03
N ILE A 148 -9.24 13.47 -4.01
CA ILE A 148 -8.28 14.57 -3.98
C ILE A 148 -9.02 15.85 -4.38
N ALA A 149 -8.72 16.94 -3.69
CA ALA A 149 -9.33 18.24 -3.89
C ALA A 149 -8.27 19.32 -3.94
N ARG A 150 -8.39 20.24 -4.89
CA ARG A 150 -7.55 21.45 -4.98
C ARG A 150 -8.43 22.70 -4.98
N PRO A 151 -7.99 23.80 -4.34
CA PRO A 151 -8.79 25.01 -4.25
C PRO A 151 -9.01 25.62 -5.63
N LEU A 152 -10.27 25.95 -5.93
CA LEU A 152 -10.62 26.75 -7.10
C LEU A 152 -10.61 28.23 -6.68
N GLN A 153 -9.42 28.83 -6.72
CA GLN A 153 -9.21 30.24 -6.34
C GLN A 153 -9.28 31.16 -7.56
N ILE A 154 -10.00 32.27 -7.43
CA ILE A 154 -10.08 33.32 -8.46
C ILE A 154 -8.81 34.17 -8.42
N LYS A 155 -7.77 33.74 -9.13
CA LYS A 155 -6.48 34.46 -9.20
C LYS A 155 -6.41 35.50 -10.32
N ASP A 156 -7.31 35.41 -11.30
CA ASP A 156 -7.33 36.28 -12.48
C ASP A 156 -8.58 37.16 -12.46
N GLY A 157 -8.39 38.48 -12.61
CA GLY A 157 -9.48 39.44 -12.69
C GLY A 157 -10.39 39.23 -13.90
N ALA A 158 -9.91 38.58 -14.97
CA ALA A 158 -10.71 38.23 -16.14
C ALA A 158 -11.93 37.37 -15.79
N CYS A 159 -11.88 36.58 -14.71
CA CYS A 159 -13.03 35.82 -14.22
C CYS A 159 -14.21 36.73 -13.81
N LEU A 160 -13.91 37.93 -13.30
CA LEU A 160 -14.92 38.87 -12.81
C LEU A 160 -15.70 39.56 -13.94
N ALA A 161 -15.22 39.48 -15.19
CA ALA A 161 -15.98 39.91 -16.36
C ALA A 161 -17.29 39.12 -16.51
N CYS A 162 -17.32 37.85 -16.08
CA CYS A 162 -18.51 37.01 -16.11
C CYS A 162 -19.13 36.76 -14.73
N HIS A 163 -18.34 36.82 -13.65
CA HIS A 163 -18.76 36.35 -12.32
C HIS A 163 -18.90 37.47 -11.25
N SER A 164 -18.78 38.75 -11.63
CA SER A 164 -19.01 39.87 -10.70
C SER A 164 -20.51 40.06 -10.41
N THR A 165 -21.26 40.66 -11.33
CA THR A 165 -22.71 40.85 -11.24
C THR A 165 -23.38 40.42 -12.53
N ALA A 166 -24.66 40.04 -12.46
CA ALA A 166 -25.42 39.67 -13.65
C ALA A 166 -25.53 40.82 -14.67
N ALA A 167 -25.48 42.09 -14.22
CA ALA A 167 -25.51 43.26 -15.10
C ALA A 167 -24.21 43.47 -15.88
N ASN A 168 -23.07 43.05 -15.33
CA ASN A 168 -21.76 43.16 -15.98
C ASN A 168 -21.42 41.95 -16.85
N ALA A 169 -22.09 40.82 -16.61
CA ALA A 169 -21.84 39.58 -17.33
C ALA A 169 -22.34 39.65 -18.79
N PRO A 170 -21.77 38.86 -19.71
CA PRO A 170 -22.28 38.77 -21.07
C PRO A 170 -23.77 38.42 -21.09
N LYS A 171 -24.58 39.22 -21.78
CA LYS A 171 -26.02 38.98 -21.87
C LYS A 171 -26.35 37.57 -22.37
N THR A 172 -25.58 37.09 -23.35
CA THR A 172 -25.71 35.74 -23.92
C THR A 172 -25.50 34.63 -22.88
N MET A 173 -24.67 34.86 -21.85
CA MET A 173 -24.47 33.92 -20.72
C MET A 173 -25.66 33.94 -19.76
N VAL A 174 -26.12 35.14 -19.41
CA VAL A 174 -27.27 35.35 -18.49
C VAL A 174 -28.56 34.80 -19.11
N ASP A 175 -28.73 34.92 -20.42
CA ASP A 175 -29.90 34.38 -21.13
C ASP A 175 -29.97 32.84 -21.06
N ILE A 176 -28.83 32.15 -20.89
CA ILE A 176 -28.77 30.67 -20.74
C ILE A 176 -28.89 30.24 -19.27
N TYR A 177 -28.11 30.86 -18.38
CA TYR A 177 -27.96 30.38 -17.00
C TYR A 177 -28.80 31.16 -15.96
N GLY A 178 -29.40 32.27 -16.38
CA GLY A 178 -30.13 33.18 -15.52
C GLY A 178 -29.23 34.06 -14.64
N PRO A 179 -29.82 35.04 -13.93
CA PRO A 179 -29.08 36.03 -13.15
C PRO A 179 -28.80 35.61 -11.70
N ASN A 180 -29.22 34.41 -11.28
CA ASN A 180 -29.31 34.06 -9.86
C ASN A 180 -28.07 33.36 -9.28
N ASN A 181 -27.27 32.69 -10.11
CA ASN A 181 -26.14 31.87 -9.64
C ASN A 181 -24.85 32.20 -10.38
N GLY A 182 -23.71 31.92 -9.76
CA GLY A 182 -22.40 32.12 -10.38
C GLY A 182 -21.95 33.58 -10.45
N PHE A 183 -22.47 34.43 -9.56
CA PHE A 183 -22.08 35.83 -9.40
C PHE A 183 -21.56 36.11 -7.99
N ALA A 184 -21.16 37.35 -7.75
CA ALA A 184 -20.59 37.87 -6.50
C ALA A 184 -19.28 37.20 -6.08
N TRP A 185 -18.52 36.64 -7.04
CA TRP A 185 -17.18 36.13 -6.77
C TRP A 185 -16.21 37.27 -6.56
N GLN A 186 -15.24 37.08 -5.67
CA GLN A 186 -14.19 38.07 -5.39
C GLN A 186 -12.81 37.59 -5.85
N LEU A 187 -11.94 38.56 -6.19
CA LEU A 187 -10.55 38.25 -6.48
C LEU A 187 -9.87 37.65 -5.23
N ASN A 188 -9.09 36.60 -5.44
CA ASN A 188 -8.45 35.75 -4.44
C ASN A 188 -9.38 34.90 -3.57
N GLU A 189 -10.69 34.89 -3.84
CA GLU A 189 -11.64 34.00 -3.17
C GLU A 189 -11.50 32.56 -3.68
N ILE A 190 -11.55 31.59 -2.75
CA ILE A 190 -11.73 30.17 -3.08
C ILE A 190 -13.23 29.92 -3.26
N VAL A 191 -13.73 29.91 -4.50
CA VAL A 191 -15.18 29.77 -4.79
C VAL A 191 -15.66 28.33 -4.75
N GLY A 192 -14.73 27.38 -4.82
CA GLY A 192 -14.99 25.95 -4.88
C GLY A 192 -13.73 25.11 -4.77
N ALA A 193 -13.84 23.84 -5.16
CA ALA A 193 -12.74 22.90 -5.25
C ALA A 193 -12.84 22.06 -6.52
N GLN A 194 -11.70 21.78 -7.14
CA GLN A 194 -11.59 20.75 -8.16
C GLN A 194 -11.44 19.41 -7.43
N VAL A 195 -12.43 18.55 -7.52
CA VAL A 195 -12.51 17.29 -6.79
C VAL A 195 -12.43 16.13 -7.79
N ILE A 196 -11.49 15.21 -7.56
CA ILE A 196 -11.44 13.91 -8.24
C ILE A 196 -11.70 12.83 -7.21
N SER A 197 -12.59 11.89 -7.54
CA SER A 197 -12.82 10.66 -6.80
C SER A 197 -12.37 9.47 -7.63
N VAL A 198 -11.59 8.57 -7.02
CA VAL A 198 -11.04 7.36 -7.64
C VAL A 198 -11.39 6.15 -6.78
N PRO A 199 -11.86 5.03 -7.35
CA PRO A 199 -12.13 3.81 -6.58
C PRO A 199 -10.84 3.18 -6.06
N MET A 200 -10.84 2.76 -4.80
CA MET A 200 -9.71 2.04 -4.19
C MET A 200 -9.83 0.51 -4.35
N ALA A 201 -10.95 0.01 -4.84
CA ALA A 201 -11.20 -1.43 -4.95
C ALA A 201 -10.13 -2.17 -5.78
N VAL A 202 -9.80 -1.66 -6.97
CA VAL A 202 -8.81 -2.31 -7.86
C VAL A 202 -7.38 -2.22 -7.30
N PRO A 203 -6.86 -1.06 -6.87
CA PRO A 203 -5.55 -0.97 -6.23
C PRO A 203 -5.42 -1.85 -4.98
N LEU A 204 -6.45 -1.88 -4.12
CA LEU A 204 -6.45 -2.73 -2.92
C LEU A 204 -6.50 -4.21 -3.28
N GLN A 205 -7.32 -4.64 -4.25
CA GLN A 205 -7.32 -6.03 -4.69
C GLN A 205 -5.96 -6.46 -5.24
N ARG A 206 -5.28 -5.59 -6.00
CA ARG A 206 -3.90 -5.85 -6.46
C ARG A 206 -2.93 -5.98 -5.29
N ALA A 207 -2.99 -5.06 -4.31
CA ALA A 207 -2.16 -5.13 -3.10
C ALA A 207 -2.38 -6.45 -2.34
N HIS A 208 -3.64 -6.88 -2.17
CA HIS A 208 -3.98 -8.16 -1.54
C HIS A 208 -3.46 -9.37 -2.31
N ALA A 209 -3.54 -9.35 -3.66
CA ALA A 209 -3.01 -10.41 -4.49
C ALA A 209 -1.49 -10.53 -4.38
N ILE A 210 -0.78 -9.40 -4.42
CA ILE A 210 0.68 -9.32 -4.24
C ILE A 210 1.05 -9.82 -2.83
N PHE A 211 0.35 -9.36 -1.81
CA PHE A 211 0.55 -9.79 -0.42
C PHE A 211 0.42 -11.30 -0.28
N ARG A 212 -0.66 -11.89 -0.81
CA ARG A 212 -0.88 -13.34 -0.76
C ARG A 212 0.24 -14.11 -1.44
N THR A 213 0.63 -13.70 -2.64
CA THR A 213 1.73 -14.35 -3.38
C THR A 213 3.06 -14.23 -2.63
N PHE A 214 3.35 -13.06 -2.07
CA PHE A 214 4.54 -12.84 -1.24
C PHE A 214 4.54 -13.75 0.00
N MET A 215 3.44 -13.79 0.77
CA MET A 215 3.34 -14.61 1.98
C MET A 215 3.40 -16.11 1.69
N LEU A 216 2.78 -16.58 0.60
CA LEU A 216 2.89 -17.97 0.17
C LEU A 216 4.31 -18.33 -0.25
N SER A 217 5.00 -17.44 -0.95
CA SER A 217 6.39 -17.64 -1.35
C SER A 217 7.31 -17.68 -0.13
N LEU A 218 7.11 -16.75 0.82
CA LEU A 218 7.84 -16.70 2.08
C LEU A 218 7.62 -17.97 2.93
N LEU A 219 6.37 -18.46 3.00
CA LEU A 219 6.05 -19.71 3.66
C LEU A 219 6.79 -20.88 3.01
N GLY A 220 6.80 -20.95 1.67
CA GLY A 220 7.54 -21.97 0.92
C GLY A 220 9.03 -21.96 1.27
N VAL A 221 9.66 -20.79 1.32
CA VAL A 221 11.07 -20.64 1.74
C VAL A 221 11.27 -21.14 3.17
N PHE A 222 10.39 -20.78 4.12
CA PHE A 222 10.49 -21.25 5.50
C PHE A 222 10.35 -22.77 5.62
N VAL A 223 9.46 -23.40 4.86
CA VAL A 223 9.33 -24.86 4.81
C VAL A 223 10.63 -25.50 4.31
N VAL A 224 11.20 -24.99 3.22
CA VAL A 224 12.47 -25.52 2.67
C VAL A 224 13.62 -25.37 3.68
N VAL A 225 13.75 -24.21 4.32
CA VAL A 225 14.78 -23.97 5.34
C VAL A 225 14.56 -24.87 6.57
N LEU A 226 13.31 -25.05 7.01
CA LEU A 226 12.99 -25.94 8.13
C LEU A 226 13.39 -27.39 7.84
N ILE A 227 13.12 -27.88 6.63
CA ILE A 227 13.55 -29.21 6.19
C ILE A 227 15.08 -29.30 6.19
N ALA A 228 15.77 -28.32 5.60
CA ALA A 228 17.23 -28.30 5.56
C ALA A 228 17.85 -28.29 6.96
N LEU A 229 17.33 -27.48 7.89
CA LEU A 229 17.75 -27.45 9.29
C LEU A 229 17.49 -28.79 10.00
N ASN A 230 16.34 -29.42 9.75
CA ASN A 230 16.03 -30.74 10.31
C ASN A 230 17.00 -31.82 9.82
N VAL A 231 17.26 -31.85 8.52
CA VAL A 231 18.22 -32.78 7.90
C VAL A 231 19.62 -32.55 8.49
N MET A 232 20.04 -31.30 8.60
CA MET A 232 21.33 -30.92 9.18
C MET A 232 21.45 -31.36 10.66
N VAL A 233 20.46 -31.03 11.50
CA VAL A 233 20.45 -31.42 12.93
C VAL A 233 20.38 -32.93 13.09
N HIS A 234 19.64 -33.63 12.23
CA HIS A 234 19.56 -35.08 12.26
C HIS A 234 20.92 -35.73 11.94
N LEU A 235 21.54 -35.33 10.83
CA LEU A 235 22.79 -35.93 10.34
C LEU A 235 24.01 -35.57 11.20
N LEU A 236 24.12 -34.30 11.61
CA LEU A 236 25.31 -33.81 12.31
C LEU A 236 25.25 -34.04 13.83
N VAL A 237 24.07 -33.96 14.44
CA VAL A 237 23.93 -33.96 15.90
C VAL A 237 23.19 -35.20 16.39
N THR A 238 21.92 -35.35 16.01
CA THR A 238 21.03 -36.35 16.62
C THR A 238 21.50 -37.77 16.36
N ARG A 239 21.85 -38.11 15.11
CA ARG A 239 22.35 -39.44 14.75
C ARG A 239 23.63 -39.81 15.51
N ARG A 240 24.58 -38.87 15.62
CA ARG A 240 25.86 -39.09 16.33
C ARG A 240 25.66 -39.29 17.83
N ILE A 241 24.84 -38.45 18.46
CA ILE A 241 24.53 -38.56 19.90
C ILE A 241 23.79 -39.87 20.20
N THR A 242 22.83 -40.26 19.36
CA THR A 242 22.06 -41.49 19.58
C THR A 242 22.95 -42.73 19.50
N HIS A 243 23.91 -42.75 18.56
CA HIS A 243 24.90 -43.82 18.45
C HIS A 243 25.83 -43.86 19.69
N LEU A 244 26.35 -42.71 20.15
CA LEU A 244 27.15 -42.65 21.39
C LEU A 244 26.37 -43.16 22.60
N ALA A 245 25.10 -42.78 22.73
CA ALA A 245 24.24 -43.21 23.82
C ALA A 245 23.99 -44.73 23.80
N GLN A 246 23.80 -45.33 22.63
CA GLN A 246 23.62 -46.79 22.49
C GLN A 246 24.89 -47.56 22.88
N VAL A 247 26.07 -47.11 22.44
CA VAL A 247 27.34 -47.73 22.84
C VAL A 247 27.55 -47.61 24.36
N ALA A 248 27.23 -46.45 24.94
CA ALA A 248 27.34 -46.25 26.38
C ALA A 248 26.42 -47.17 27.19
N ASP A 249 25.19 -47.39 26.72
CA ASP A 249 24.24 -48.29 27.35
C ASP A 249 24.73 -49.75 27.32
N GLN A 250 25.32 -50.19 26.19
CA GLN A 250 25.91 -51.53 26.07
C GLN A 250 27.09 -51.73 27.04
N VAL A 251 27.99 -50.76 27.12
CA VAL A 251 29.14 -50.78 28.05
C VAL A 251 28.65 -50.83 29.50
N SER A 252 27.59 -50.07 29.85
CA SER A 252 27.01 -50.10 31.19
C SER A 252 26.40 -51.45 31.57
N MET A 253 26.00 -52.27 30.59
CA MET A 253 25.50 -53.64 30.80
C MET A 253 26.61 -54.70 30.79
N GLY A 254 27.88 -54.30 30.87
CA GLY A 254 29.03 -55.21 30.90
C GLY A 254 29.46 -55.77 29.54
N LYS A 255 28.88 -55.27 28.44
CA LYS A 255 29.25 -55.68 27.07
C LYS A 255 30.38 -54.79 26.55
N PHE A 256 31.60 -55.07 27.00
CA PHE A 256 32.79 -54.29 26.63
C PHE A 256 33.30 -54.55 25.21
N ASP A 257 32.86 -55.64 24.57
CA ASP A 257 33.23 -56.04 23.19
C ASP A 257 32.45 -55.30 22.07
N ALA A 258 31.65 -54.28 22.41
CA ALA A 258 30.92 -53.48 21.44
C ALA A 258 31.87 -52.73 20.48
N GLU A 259 31.41 -52.55 19.23
CA GLU A 259 32.15 -51.87 18.15
C GLU A 259 32.67 -50.50 18.60
N GLU A 260 33.95 -50.23 18.32
CA GLU A 260 34.60 -49.00 18.75
C GLU A 260 34.04 -47.80 17.97
N PHE A 261 33.68 -46.74 18.70
CA PHE A 261 33.14 -45.53 18.06
C PHE A 261 34.24 -44.89 17.20
N GLN A 262 34.17 -45.06 15.88
CA GLN A 262 35.12 -44.44 14.96
C GLN A 262 34.97 -42.92 14.99
N VAL A 263 35.87 -42.27 15.72
CA VAL A 263 35.89 -40.81 15.81
C VAL A 263 36.41 -40.24 14.50
N LYS A 264 35.50 -39.68 13.69
CA LYS A 264 35.84 -38.90 12.49
C LYS A 264 35.35 -37.47 12.69
N GLY A 265 36.29 -36.52 12.78
CA GLY A 265 36.02 -35.08 12.89
C GLY A 265 36.79 -34.40 14.01
N GLY A 266 36.65 -33.07 14.11
CA GLY A 266 37.30 -32.20 15.10
C GLY A 266 36.34 -31.32 15.89
N ASP A 267 35.06 -31.70 15.96
CA ASP A 267 34.00 -31.01 16.71
C ASP A 267 33.87 -31.51 18.16
N GLU A 268 33.03 -30.84 18.95
CA GLU A 268 32.81 -31.15 20.37
C GLU A 268 32.27 -32.58 20.57
N LEU A 269 31.49 -33.10 19.62
CA LEU A 269 30.98 -34.47 19.66
C LEU A 269 32.11 -35.50 19.43
N SER A 270 33.07 -35.18 18.58
CA SER A 270 34.28 -35.99 18.38
C SER A 270 35.17 -36.00 19.63
N ALA A 271 35.36 -34.85 20.27
CA ALA A 271 36.11 -34.75 21.53
C ALA A 271 35.44 -35.54 22.67
N LEU A 272 34.11 -35.50 22.75
CA LEU A 272 33.33 -36.31 23.69
C LEU A 272 33.47 -37.80 23.42
N ALA A 273 33.37 -38.22 22.15
CA ALA A 273 33.54 -39.62 21.75
C ALA A 273 34.92 -40.17 22.15
N GLN A 274 36.01 -39.42 21.93
CA GLN A 274 37.36 -39.84 22.35
C GLN A 274 37.48 -39.99 23.86
N SER A 275 36.92 -39.05 24.62
CA SER A 275 36.94 -39.11 26.08
C SER A 275 36.14 -40.31 26.60
N PHE A 276 35.02 -40.63 25.95
CA PHE A 276 34.21 -41.81 26.25
C PHE A 276 34.97 -43.11 25.96
N THR A 277 35.65 -43.21 24.81
CA THR A 277 36.45 -44.39 24.46
C THR A 277 37.55 -44.64 25.50
N ARG A 278 38.29 -43.61 25.92
CA ARG A 278 39.33 -43.76 26.97
C ARG A 278 38.75 -44.29 28.29
N MET A 279 37.61 -43.75 28.71
CA MET A 279 36.93 -44.19 29.94
C MET A 279 36.49 -45.66 29.85
N ARG A 280 35.90 -46.07 28.72
CA ARG A 280 35.52 -47.48 28.47
C ARG A 280 36.73 -48.40 28.64
N THR A 281 37.85 -48.06 28.01
CA THR A 281 39.06 -48.90 28.04
C THR A 281 39.62 -49.01 29.46
N SER A 282 39.70 -47.91 30.21
CA SER A 282 40.13 -47.96 31.61
C SER A 282 39.21 -48.83 32.48
N LEU A 283 37.89 -48.76 32.28
CA LEU A 283 36.91 -49.50 33.06
C LEU A 283 36.93 -51.00 32.75
N ALA A 284 37.08 -51.37 31.47
CA ALA A 284 37.27 -52.76 31.04
C ALA A 284 38.55 -53.38 31.62
N SER A 285 39.66 -52.62 31.62
CA SER A 285 40.91 -53.09 32.24
C SER A 285 40.78 -53.27 33.74
N ALA A 286 40.12 -52.35 34.45
CA ALA A 286 39.93 -52.44 35.90
C ALA A 286 39.07 -53.64 36.32
N LEU A 287 38.00 -53.95 35.56
CA LEU A 287 37.17 -55.13 35.82
C LEU A 287 37.94 -56.44 35.60
N LYS A 288 38.78 -56.53 34.54
CA LYS A 288 39.65 -57.70 34.33
C LYS A 288 40.59 -57.95 35.51
N MET A 289 41.10 -56.89 36.14
CA MET A 289 41.99 -57.01 37.31
C MET A 289 41.26 -57.44 38.60
N LEU A 290 39.93 -57.38 38.64
CA LEU A 290 39.12 -57.83 39.79
C LEU A 290 38.66 -59.28 39.65
N ASP A 291 38.61 -59.80 38.42
CA ASP A 291 38.29 -61.21 38.12
C ASP A 291 39.52 -62.14 38.18
N GLU A 292 40.73 -61.59 38.35
CA GLU A 292 41.99 -62.30 38.66
C GLU A 292 42.27 -62.31 40.17
#